data_AF-A0A401GKG1-F1
#
_entry.id   AF-A0A401GKG1-F1
#
_cell.length_a   1.000
_cell.length_b   1.000
_cell.length_c   1.000
_cell.angle_alpha   90.00
_cell.angle_beta   90.00
_cell.angle_gamma   90.00
#
_symmetry.space_group_name_H-M   'P 1'
#
loop_
_entity.id
_entity.type
_entity.pdbx_description
1 polymer ?
#
loop_
_entity_poly.entity_id
_entity_poly.type
_entity_poly.pdbx_seq_one_letter_code
_entity_poly.pdbx_strand_id
1 'polypeptide(L)'
;MSKALYKNLDFKVELVNRLQHLHSFCGLEHGDVCGGNVLVKDDSPVFIDFEHARPHECKRTMAIEVGKPWPQALDFGCFELHDAGKYFGVWGPAIVEFLDDCISVYQITSPKRLVELTLHNDYIDPEDALEQAQEFVQYLVNRGTLPESVLMNSE
;
A
#
# COMPACT_ATOMS: atom_id res chain seq x y z
N MET A 1 -4.15 -18.47 -16.35
CA MET A 1 -3.47 -17.15 -16.37
C MET A 1 -2.31 -17.20 -15.39
N SER A 2 -1.09 -16.85 -15.79
CA SER A 2 0.06 -17.07 -14.91
C SER A 2 0.01 -16.10 -13.73
N LYS A 3 0.09 -16.62 -12.50
CA LYS A 3 0.27 -15.84 -11.26
C LYS A 3 1.47 -14.87 -11.31
N ALA A 4 2.31 -14.95 -12.34
CA ALA A 4 3.51 -14.14 -12.51
C ALA A 4 3.21 -12.70 -12.97
N LEU A 5 2.19 -12.47 -13.81
CA LEU A 5 1.82 -11.11 -14.26
C LEU A 5 1.28 -10.25 -13.12
N TYR A 6 0.45 -10.82 -12.25
CA TYR A 6 0.00 -10.17 -11.01
C TYR A 6 1.12 -9.87 -10.01
N LYS A 7 2.34 -10.40 -10.21
CA LYS A 7 3.51 -10.06 -9.38
C LYS A 7 4.36 -8.93 -9.97
N ASN A 8 4.15 -8.58 -11.24
CA ASN A 8 4.88 -7.49 -11.90
C ASN A 8 4.32 -6.14 -11.42
N LEU A 9 5.20 -5.26 -10.92
CA LEU A 9 4.82 -3.95 -10.41
C LEU A 9 4.26 -3.03 -11.51
N ASP A 10 4.87 -3.03 -12.69
CA ASP A 10 4.42 -2.22 -13.83
C ASP A 10 3.00 -2.61 -14.27
N PHE A 11 2.70 -3.91 -14.26
CA PHE A 11 1.35 -4.40 -14.56
C PHE A 11 0.33 -3.91 -13.53
N LYS A 12 0.67 -3.94 -12.23
CA LYS A 12 -0.20 -3.43 -11.15
C LYS A 12 -0.41 -1.93 -11.24
N VAL A 13 0.64 -1.19 -11.55
CA VAL A 13 0.58 0.27 -11.76
C VAL A 13 -0.32 0.58 -12.94
N GLU A 14 -0.16 -0.11 -14.07
CA GLU A 14 -1.01 0.07 -15.25
C GLU A 14 -2.48 -0.29 -14.96
N LEU A 15 -2.72 -1.37 -14.20
CA LEU A 15 -4.06 -1.75 -13.77
C LEU A 15 -4.74 -0.64 -12.97
N VAL A 16 -4.05 -0.08 -11.98
CA VAL A 16 -4.57 1.04 -11.19
C VAL A 16 -4.71 2.31 -12.04
N ASN A 17 -3.79 2.59 -12.97
CA ASN A 17 -3.91 3.73 -13.90
C ASN A 17 -5.16 3.64 -14.78
N ARG A 18 -5.53 2.44 -15.24
CA ARG A 18 -6.77 2.24 -16.01
C ARG A 18 -8.01 2.48 -15.17
N LEU A 19 -8.02 2.06 -13.91
CA LEU A 19 -9.12 2.35 -13.00
C LEU A 19 -9.23 3.85 -12.74
N GLN A 20 -8.10 4.53 -12.52
CA GLN A 20 -8.06 5.99 -12.40
C GLN A 20 -8.59 6.69 -13.65
N HIS A 21 -8.38 6.11 -14.84
CA HIS A 21 -8.90 6.65 -16.09
C HIS A 21 -10.44 6.55 -16.15
N LEU A 22 -11.02 5.41 -15.77
CA LEU A 22 -12.48 5.25 -15.66
C LEU A 22 -13.08 6.33 -14.75
N HIS A 23 -12.44 6.58 -13.60
CA HIS A 23 -12.89 7.56 -12.62
C HIS A 23 -12.80 9.00 -13.14
N SER A 24 -11.66 9.36 -13.72
CA SER A 24 -11.33 10.76 -14.02
C SER A 24 -11.87 11.24 -15.36
N PHE A 25 -11.97 10.33 -16.35
CA PHE A 25 -12.32 10.69 -17.72
C PHE A 25 -13.65 10.08 -18.18
N CYS A 26 -14.02 8.91 -17.66
CA CYS A 26 -15.32 8.30 -17.97
C CYS A 26 -16.40 8.66 -16.96
N GLY A 27 -16.03 9.16 -15.78
CA GLY A 27 -16.98 9.45 -14.69
C GLY A 27 -17.69 8.18 -14.20
N LEU A 28 -16.95 7.07 -14.13
CA LEU A 28 -17.46 5.76 -13.75
C LEU A 28 -16.62 5.16 -12.61
N GLU A 29 -17.31 4.59 -11.63
CA GLU A 29 -16.74 3.59 -10.73
C GLU A 29 -17.17 2.19 -11.18
N HIS A 30 -16.33 1.20 -10.95
CA HIS A 30 -16.58 -0.17 -11.40
C HIS A 30 -17.55 -0.91 -10.48
N GLY A 31 -17.46 -0.69 -9.17
CA GLY A 31 -18.30 -1.28 -8.12
C GLY A 31 -17.88 -2.67 -7.65
N ASP A 32 -16.94 -3.35 -8.32
CA ASP A 32 -16.49 -4.71 -7.96
C ASP A 32 -15.06 -5.00 -8.47
N VAL A 33 -14.10 -4.25 -7.96
CA VAL A 33 -12.69 -4.38 -8.35
C VAL A 33 -12.05 -5.56 -7.64
N CYS A 34 -11.85 -6.66 -8.36
CA CYS A 34 -11.13 -7.83 -7.86
C CYS A 34 -10.33 -8.53 -8.98
N GLY A 35 -9.41 -9.43 -8.62
CA GLY A 35 -8.61 -10.17 -9.61
C GLY A 35 -9.42 -11.10 -10.52
N GLY A 36 -10.67 -11.43 -10.16
CA GLY A 36 -11.60 -12.17 -11.02
C GLY A 36 -12.14 -11.31 -12.18
N ASN A 37 -12.25 -10.01 -11.96
CA ASN A 37 -12.81 -9.04 -12.91
C ASN A 37 -11.71 -8.30 -13.71
N VAL A 38 -10.54 -8.92 -13.79
CA VAL A 38 -9.39 -8.41 -14.56
C VAL A 38 -8.91 -9.49 -15.52
N LEU A 39 -8.93 -9.16 -16.80
CA LEU A 39 -8.32 -9.96 -17.86
C LEU A 39 -7.00 -9.34 -18.32
N VAL A 40 -6.18 -10.16 -18.97
CA VAL A 40 -4.98 -9.71 -19.69
C VAL A 40 -5.25 -9.82 -21.18
N LYS A 41 -5.15 -8.70 -21.88
CA LYS A 41 -5.25 -8.64 -23.34
C LYS A 41 -4.04 -7.89 -23.87
N ASP A 42 -3.27 -8.53 -24.74
CA ASP A 42 -2.05 -7.95 -25.33
C ASP A 42 -1.09 -7.41 -24.24
N ASP A 43 -0.82 -8.22 -23.22
CA ASP A 43 -0.04 -7.90 -22.01
C ASP A 43 -0.56 -6.73 -21.16
N SER A 44 -1.72 -6.18 -21.50
CA SER A 44 -2.34 -5.07 -20.79
C SER A 44 -3.51 -5.53 -19.91
N PRO A 45 -3.67 -4.97 -18.70
CA PRO A 45 -4.84 -5.24 -17.87
C PRO A 45 -6.10 -4.63 -18.48
N VAL A 46 -7.21 -5.36 -18.39
CA VAL A 46 -8.53 -4.92 -18.84
C VAL A 46 -9.55 -5.27 -17.76
N PHE A 47 -10.25 -4.27 -17.25
CA PHE A 47 -11.41 -4.47 -16.38
C PHE A 47 -12.58 -5.02 -17.19
N ILE A 48 -13.28 -5.98 -16.61
CA ILE A 48 -14.49 -6.60 -17.16
C ILE A 48 -15.57 -6.63 -16.09
N ASP A 49 -16.78 -7.04 -16.47
CA ASP A 49 -17.89 -7.21 -15.54
C ASP A 49 -18.37 -5.90 -14.88
N PHE A 50 -18.90 -5.01 -15.71
CA PHE A 50 -19.40 -3.69 -15.31
C PHE A 50 -20.84 -3.72 -14.78
N GLU A 51 -21.34 -4.86 -14.30
CA GLU A 51 -22.74 -4.96 -13.84
C GLU A 51 -23.04 -4.10 -12.60
N HIS A 52 -22.01 -3.83 -11.79
CA HIS A 52 -22.08 -2.95 -10.63
C HIS A 52 -21.61 -1.51 -10.90
N ALA A 53 -21.25 -1.20 -12.15
CA ALA A 53 -20.71 0.10 -12.50
C ALA A 53 -21.77 1.18 -12.40
N ARG A 54 -21.39 2.34 -11.88
CA ARG A 54 -22.29 3.48 -11.72
C ARG A 54 -21.60 4.81 -12.03
N PRO A 55 -22.37 5.86 -12.38
CA PRO A 55 -21.83 7.21 -12.49
C PRO A 55 -21.12 7.61 -11.20
N HIS A 56 -19.94 8.18 -11.34
CA HIS A 56 -19.04 8.52 -10.25
C HIS A 56 -18.35 9.86 -10.51
N GLU A 57 -18.38 10.75 -9.53
CA GLU A 57 -17.55 11.94 -9.52
C GLU A 57 -16.39 11.71 -8.53
N CYS A 58 -15.21 11.39 -9.06
CA CYS A 58 -14.06 11.05 -8.23
C CYS A 58 -13.62 12.23 -7.37
N LYS A 59 -13.67 12.05 -6.05
CA LYS A 59 -13.26 13.07 -5.05
C LYS A 59 -11.86 12.83 -4.50
N ARG A 60 -11.04 12.03 -5.17
CA ARG A 60 -9.69 11.76 -4.68
C ARG A 60 -8.89 13.07 -4.53
N THR A 61 -8.13 13.19 -3.45
CA THR A 61 -7.40 14.43 -3.11
C THR A 61 -5.90 14.32 -3.36
N MET A 62 -5.38 13.11 -3.54
CA MET A 62 -3.96 12.81 -3.68
C MET A 62 -3.70 11.69 -4.68
N ALA A 63 -2.45 11.59 -5.14
CA ALA A 63 -2.02 10.56 -6.07
C ALA A 63 -1.77 9.22 -5.35
N ILE A 64 -1.82 8.13 -6.11
CA ILE A 64 -1.36 6.81 -5.65
C ILE A 64 0.15 6.76 -5.88
N GLU A 65 0.93 6.97 -4.82
CA GLU A 65 2.39 6.89 -4.87
C GLU A 65 2.89 5.46 -4.63
N VAL A 66 3.59 4.89 -5.61
CA VAL A 66 4.09 3.51 -5.55
C VAL A 66 5.01 3.30 -4.34
N GLY A 67 4.77 2.22 -3.59
CA GLY A 67 5.59 1.83 -2.44
C GLY A 67 5.34 2.64 -1.17
N LYS A 68 4.72 3.83 -1.24
CA LYS A 68 4.36 4.64 -0.07
C LYS A 68 3.22 4.02 0.73
N PRO A 69 3.19 4.22 2.06
CA PRO A 69 2.10 3.72 2.90
C PRO A 69 0.76 4.29 2.41
N TRP A 70 -0.27 3.45 2.36
CA TRP A 70 -1.60 3.93 1.96
C TRP A 70 -2.14 4.96 2.97
N PRO A 71 -2.70 6.09 2.49
CA PRO A 71 -3.30 7.12 3.35
C PRO A 71 -4.57 6.61 4.05
N GLN A 72 -5.13 7.42 4.96
CA GLN A 72 -6.49 7.17 5.44
C GLN A 72 -7.49 7.30 4.29
N ALA A 73 -8.46 6.39 4.22
CA ALA A 73 -9.40 6.32 3.10
C ALA A 73 -10.24 7.61 2.95
N LEU A 74 -10.63 8.21 4.08
CA LEU A 74 -11.37 9.47 4.11
C LEU A 74 -10.54 10.64 3.57
N ASP A 75 -9.27 10.71 3.94
CA ASP A 75 -8.36 11.75 3.44
C ASP A 75 -8.10 11.57 1.95
N PHE A 76 -7.95 10.32 1.50
CA PHE A 76 -7.75 9.98 0.09
C PHE A 76 -8.94 10.38 -0.78
N GLY A 77 -10.19 10.18 -0.30
CA GLY A 77 -11.40 10.71 -0.93
C GLY A 77 -12.08 9.82 -1.98
N CYS A 78 -11.53 8.63 -2.30
CA CYS A 78 -12.19 7.64 -3.16
C CYS A 78 -11.95 6.21 -2.66
N PHE A 79 -13.00 5.54 -2.16
CA PHE A 79 -12.89 4.21 -1.57
C PHE A 79 -12.47 3.13 -2.59
N GLU A 80 -13.08 3.09 -3.79
CA GLU A 80 -12.73 2.06 -4.78
C GLU A 80 -11.25 2.14 -5.21
N LEU A 81 -10.75 3.36 -5.50
CA LEU A 81 -9.34 3.54 -5.85
C LEU A 81 -8.40 3.26 -4.67
N HIS A 82 -8.83 3.58 -3.45
CA HIS A 82 -8.07 3.26 -2.23
C HIS A 82 -7.95 1.75 -2.04
N ASP A 83 -9.08 1.06 -2.07
CA ASP A 83 -9.11 -0.39 -1.90
C ASP A 83 -8.36 -1.10 -3.03
N ALA A 84 -8.46 -0.63 -4.28
CA ALA A 84 -7.69 -1.15 -5.41
C ALA A 84 -6.18 -0.97 -5.21
N GLY A 85 -5.72 0.22 -4.78
CA GLY A 85 -4.31 0.49 -4.51
C GLY A 85 -3.72 -0.45 -3.46
N LYS A 86 -4.49 -0.75 -2.41
CA LYS A 86 -4.15 -1.74 -1.37
C LYS A 86 -4.18 -3.17 -1.89
N TYR A 87 -5.28 -3.56 -2.52
CA TYR A 87 -5.54 -4.92 -2.98
C TYR A 87 -4.50 -5.39 -4.00
N PHE A 88 -4.13 -4.53 -4.95
CA PHE A 88 -3.10 -4.84 -5.93
C PHE A 88 -1.67 -4.64 -5.39
N GLY A 89 -1.51 -4.06 -4.19
CA GLY A 89 -0.22 -3.85 -3.55
C GLY A 89 0.66 -2.87 -4.32
N VAL A 90 0.06 -1.78 -4.82
CA VAL A 90 0.80 -0.65 -5.42
C VAL A 90 1.37 0.23 -4.31
N TRP A 91 0.61 0.41 -3.23
CA TRP A 91 1.11 1.01 -1.99
C TRP A 91 1.96 0.04 -1.17
N GLY A 92 2.83 0.61 -0.35
CA GLY A 92 3.45 -0.07 0.78
C GLY A 92 2.48 -0.20 1.96
N PRO A 93 2.82 -1.03 2.96
CA PRO A 93 2.02 -1.17 4.18
C PRO A 93 1.90 0.15 4.93
N ALA A 94 0.70 0.50 5.40
CA ALA A 94 0.54 1.55 6.41
C ALA A 94 0.49 0.99 7.84
N ILE A 95 0.27 -0.32 7.98
CA ILE A 95 0.32 -1.06 9.24
C ILE A 95 1.25 -2.24 9.02
N VAL A 96 2.16 -2.45 9.96
CA VAL A 96 3.14 -3.54 9.96
C VAL A 96 3.09 -4.29 11.27
N GLU A 97 3.48 -5.55 11.25
CA GLU A 97 3.63 -6.38 12.45
C GLU A 97 5.10 -6.37 12.87
N PHE A 98 5.37 -6.11 14.14
CA PHE A 98 6.70 -6.17 14.73
C PHE A 98 6.57 -6.61 16.19
N LEU A 99 7.32 -7.65 16.60
CA LEU A 99 7.31 -8.20 17.97
C LEU A 99 5.89 -8.45 18.53
N ASP A 100 5.02 -9.05 17.72
CA ASP A 100 3.60 -9.36 18.01
C ASP A 100 2.66 -8.15 18.12
N ASP A 101 3.14 -6.93 17.81
CA ASP A 101 2.35 -5.70 17.80
C ASP A 101 2.04 -5.21 16.39
N CYS A 102 0.82 -4.65 16.21
CA CYS A 102 0.40 -3.97 14.99
C CYS A 102 0.76 -2.48 15.06
N ILE A 103 1.83 -2.09 14.35
CA ILE A 103 2.36 -0.72 14.38
C ILE A 103 1.94 0.05 13.12
N SER A 104 1.45 1.28 13.33
CA SER A 104 1.25 2.22 12.23
C SER A 104 2.60 2.71 11.72
N VAL A 105 2.86 2.53 10.43
CA VAL A 105 4.10 2.97 9.77
C VAL A 105 4.35 4.47 9.94
N TYR A 106 3.28 5.26 10.06
CA TYR A 106 3.35 6.70 10.30
C TYR A 106 3.95 7.07 11.67
N GLN A 107 4.03 6.13 12.62
CA GLN A 107 4.64 6.34 13.94
C GLN A 107 6.12 5.95 13.98
N ILE A 108 6.63 5.29 12.93
CA ILE A 108 8.01 4.79 12.86
C ILE A 108 8.93 5.91 12.37
N THR A 109 9.47 6.70 13.31
CA THR A 109 10.39 7.80 13.02
C THR A 109 11.87 7.42 13.15
N SER A 110 12.16 6.28 13.79
CA SER A 110 13.47 5.64 13.91
C SER A 110 13.32 4.17 14.34
N PRO A 111 14.35 3.32 14.19
CA PRO A 111 14.36 1.97 14.77
C PRO A 111 14.10 1.94 16.27
N LYS A 112 14.70 2.87 17.03
CA LYS A 112 14.47 3.02 18.46
C LYS A 112 13.01 3.33 18.78
N ARG A 113 12.38 4.21 17.99
CA ARG A 113 10.95 4.51 18.15
C ARG A 113 10.07 3.29 17.89
N LEU A 114 10.44 2.44 16.92
CA LEU A 114 9.72 1.19 16.69
C LEU A 114 9.78 0.28 17.93
N VAL A 115 10.95 0.11 18.55
CA VAL A 115 11.08 -0.64 19.81
C VAL A 115 10.19 -0.04 20.90
N GLU A 116 10.21 1.28 21.10
CA GLU A 116 9.37 1.96 22.09
C GLU A 116 7.87 1.72 21.91
N LEU A 117 7.42 1.57 20.67
CA LEU A 117 6.02 1.28 20.34
C LEU A 117 5.62 -0.17 20.71
N THR A 118 6.60 -1.07 20.92
CA THR A 118 6.40 -2.48 21.24
C THR A 118 6.87 -2.86 22.66
N LEU A 119 7.27 -1.89 23.49
CA LEU A 119 7.80 -2.11 24.86
C LEU A 119 6.76 -2.57 25.89
N HIS A 120 5.59 -3.05 25.46
CA HIS A 120 4.69 -3.83 26.33
C HIS A 120 5.13 -5.30 26.47
N ASN A 121 6.14 -5.73 25.69
CA ASN A 121 6.64 -7.09 25.69
C ASN A 121 7.85 -7.26 26.62
N ASP A 122 7.61 -7.64 27.87
CA ASP A 122 8.64 -7.82 28.91
C ASP A 122 9.64 -8.98 28.64
N TYR A 123 9.50 -9.71 27.53
CA TYR A 123 10.24 -10.94 27.26
C TYR A 123 11.42 -10.78 26.29
N ILE A 124 11.68 -9.56 25.79
CA ILE A 124 12.68 -9.33 24.73
C ILE A 124 13.80 -8.44 25.27
N ASP A 125 15.05 -8.85 25.01
CA ASP A 125 16.22 -8.03 25.31
C ASP A 125 16.17 -6.73 24.48
N PRO A 126 16.28 -5.54 25.09
CA PRO A 126 16.26 -4.27 24.37
C PRO A 126 17.32 -4.16 23.26
N GLU A 127 18.48 -4.78 23.40
CA GLU A 127 19.54 -4.77 22.38
C GLU A 127 19.13 -5.61 21.16
N ASP A 128 18.61 -6.82 21.40
CA ASP A 128 18.09 -7.71 20.34
C ASP A 128 16.88 -7.09 19.62
N ALA A 129 16.00 -6.41 20.35
CA ALA A 129 14.85 -5.69 19.77
C ALA A 129 15.32 -4.56 18.85
N LEU A 130 16.38 -3.84 19.23
CA LEU A 130 16.91 -2.73 18.45
C LEU A 130 17.58 -3.21 17.17
N GLU A 131 18.37 -4.29 17.21
CA GLU A 131 18.97 -4.89 16.01
C GLU A 131 17.88 -5.32 15.01
N GLN A 132 16.86 -6.04 15.48
CA GLN A 132 15.72 -6.44 14.65
C GLN A 132 14.96 -5.23 14.09
N ALA A 133 14.78 -4.18 14.89
CA ALA A 133 14.12 -2.95 14.43
C ALA A 133 14.94 -2.25 13.34
N GLN A 134 16.27 -2.24 13.43
CA GLN A 134 17.15 -1.66 12.40
C GLN A 134 17.01 -2.40 11.06
N GLU A 135 17.08 -3.73 11.09
CA GLU A 135 16.90 -4.56 9.89
C GLU A 135 15.51 -4.35 9.27
N PHE A 136 14.47 -4.31 10.11
CA PHE A 136 13.10 -4.14 9.66
C PHE A 136 12.84 -2.76 9.05
N VAL A 137 13.33 -1.69 9.69
CA VAL A 137 13.26 -0.33 9.13
C VAL A 137 14.03 -0.25 7.81
N GLN A 138 15.23 -0.84 7.73
CA GLN A 138 16.01 -0.89 6.49
C GLN A 138 15.22 -1.59 5.37
N TYR A 139 14.53 -2.69 5.67
CA TYR A 139 13.65 -3.37 4.73
C TYR A 139 12.52 -2.45 4.23
N LEU A 140 11.84 -1.71 5.11
CA LEU A 140 10.78 -0.78 4.73
C LEU A 140 11.29 0.40 3.90
N VAL A 141 12.51 0.88 4.17
CA VAL A 141 13.19 1.90 3.36
C VAL A 141 13.53 1.37 1.97
N ASN A 142 14.10 0.17 1.88
CA ASN A 142 14.45 -0.47 0.60
C ASN A 142 13.21 -0.70 -0.29
N ARG A 143 12.03 -0.84 0.31
CA ARG A 143 10.74 -0.93 -0.40
C ARG A 143 10.16 0.42 -0.79
N GLY A 144 10.74 1.53 -0.35
CA GLY A 144 10.25 2.89 -0.57
C GLY A 144 9.11 3.32 0.36
N THR A 145 8.72 2.45 1.32
CA THR A 145 7.63 2.70 2.26
C THR A 145 8.02 3.72 3.31
N LEU A 146 9.20 3.62 3.89
CA LEU A 146 9.77 4.64 4.77
C LEU A 146 10.84 5.46 4.04
N PRO A 147 11.04 6.74 4.39
CA PRO A 147 12.15 7.53 3.88
C PRO A 147 13.48 7.14 4.56
N GLU A 148 14.61 7.33 3.86
CA GLU A 148 15.95 7.04 4.39
C GLU A 148 16.28 7.82 5.68
N SER A 149 15.65 8.98 5.90
CA SER A 149 15.84 9.77 7.12
C SER A 149 15.48 9.02 8.39
N VAL A 150 14.61 8.01 8.33
CA VAL A 150 14.26 7.16 9.49
C VAL A 150 15.46 6.37 9.99
N LEU A 151 16.39 5.97 9.11
CA LEU A 151 17.61 5.24 9.47
C LEU A 151 18.67 6.13 10.11
N MET A 152 18.62 7.45 9.87
CA MET A 152 19.61 8.41 10.38
C MET A 152 19.26 8.95 11.77
N ASN A 153 18.01 8.78 12.23
CA ASN A 153 17.52 9.25 13.53
C ASN A 153 17.85 8.28 14.68
N SER A 154 19.06 7.73 14.70
CA SER A 154 19.50 6.70 15.65
C SER A 154 19.87 7.21 17.05
N GLU A 155 19.64 8.50 17.34
CA GLU A 155 20.01 9.16 18.60
C GLU A 155 18.94 9.02 19.71
#